data_AF-A5J0H4-F1
#
_entry.id   AF-A5J0H4-F1
#
_cell.length_a   1.000
_cell.length_b   1.000
_cell.length_c   1.000
_cell.angle_alpha   90.00
_cell.angle_beta   90.00
_cell.angle_gamma   90.00
#
_symmetry.space_group_name_H-M   'P 1'
#
loop_
_entity.id
_entity.type
_entity.pdbx_description
1 polymer ?
#
loop_
_entity_poly.entity_id
_entity_poly.type
_entity_poly.pdbx_seq_one_letter_code
_entity_poly.pdbx_strand_id
1 'polypeptide(L)'
;DPKVDVLGMPDWVKFIFLDIGLGMIVFTCVLSQLWSQVIATHSMIDYINNYFALFTLYTAMCVEFSGVMHSAYLVQNIMAAISGKPIISNEEPKTGFTFAFFWARVLMSLAILSFCMAVVMVALFNGDTMVSVKYPTITPPLAVFMFFFFMGIVGCLEGMQVAFFTVAKLPMEQRGTNWFGKKTSEILFAGNGRNFPGFMIGRQLTVVGSFFTVGAITGLNIKPGEGNNIFGISDSAQAFLNFGFHGAVITTILASITWQYAASAFPIAAINNPITYVLLIFALCLEGTGICSAAWV
;
A
#
# COMPACT_ATOMS: atom_id res chain seq x y z
N ASP A 1 25.83 -3.72 9.27
CA ASP A 1 26.59 -3.32 10.46
C ASP A 1 27.17 -1.93 10.19
N PRO A 2 26.72 -0.89 10.90
CA PRO A 2 27.22 0.48 10.72
C PRO A 2 28.71 0.63 11.05
N LYS A 3 29.34 -0.36 11.70
CA LYS A 3 30.78 -0.36 12.03
C LYS A 3 31.69 -0.73 10.86
N VAL A 4 31.14 -1.26 9.78
CA VAL A 4 31.91 -1.53 8.55
C VAL A 4 32.14 -0.19 7.84
N ASP A 5 33.37 0.03 7.36
CA ASP A 5 33.68 1.20 6.56
C ASP A 5 32.95 1.10 5.22
N VAL A 6 32.01 2.02 5.01
CA VAL A 6 31.27 2.15 3.76
C VAL A 6 31.54 3.56 3.25
N LEU A 7 32.39 3.65 2.23
CA LEU A 7 32.74 4.89 1.53
C LEU A 7 33.29 6.01 2.44
N GLY A 8 33.88 5.70 3.60
CA GLY A 8 34.42 6.70 4.52
C GLY A 8 33.37 7.60 5.16
N MET A 9 32.09 7.21 5.13
CA MET A 9 30.99 8.04 5.64
C MET A 9 30.94 8.07 7.18
N PRO A 10 30.57 9.20 7.79
CA PRO A 10 30.33 9.29 9.24
C PRO A 10 29.29 8.29 9.72
N ASP A 11 29.44 7.78 10.94
CA ASP A 11 28.57 6.76 11.52
C ASP A 11 27.10 7.16 11.59
N TRP A 12 26.81 8.44 11.83
CA TRP A 12 25.44 8.95 11.86
C TRP A 12 24.76 8.90 10.48
N VAL A 13 25.52 9.11 9.39
CA VAL A 13 25.02 9.00 8.01
C VAL A 13 24.73 7.54 7.67
N LYS A 14 25.66 6.63 8.02
CA LYS A 14 25.47 5.18 7.84
C LYS A 14 24.25 4.69 8.61
N PHE A 15 24.07 5.15 9.85
CA PHE A 15 22.91 4.80 10.66
C PHE A 15 21.59 5.23 10.00
N ILE A 16 21.48 6.49 9.57
CA ILE A 16 20.23 7.01 8.98
C ILE A 16 19.96 6.37 7.60
N PHE A 17 20.95 6.34 6.71
CA PHE A 17 20.71 5.93 5.33
C PHE A 17 20.75 4.42 5.12
N LEU A 18 21.62 3.70 5.83
CA LEU A 18 21.84 2.26 5.63
C LEU A 18 21.14 1.41 6.70
N ASP A 19 21.19 1.82 7.97
CA ASP A 19 20.64 0.99 9.04
C ASP A 19 19.14 1.21 9.28
N ILE A 20 18.67 2.46 9.35
CA ILE A 20 17.24 2.78 9.35
C ILE A 20 16.61 2.47 7.98
N GLY A 21 17.42 2.50 6.91
CA GLY A 21 16.97 2.20 5.55
C GLY A 21 16.33 3.39 4.84
N LEU A 22 16.54 4.62 5.32
CA LEU A 22 16.03 5.83 4.66
C LEU A 22 16.53 5.94 3.21
N GLY A 23 17.76 5.52 2.94
CA GLY A 23 18.31 5.50 1.58
C GLY A 23 17.53 4.61 0.63
N MET A 24 17.15 3.41 1.08
CA MET A 24 16.33 2.48 0.29
C MET A 24 14.91 3.00 0.09
N ILE A 25 14.33 3.63 1.12
CA ILE A 25 13.00 4.25 1.02
C ILE A 25 13.00 5.38 0.00
N VAL A 26 13.97 6.30 0.08
CA VAL A 26 14.08 7.44 -0.85
C VAL A 26 14.39 6.95 -2.27
N PHE A 27 15.31 5.99 -2.43
CA PHE A 27 15.64 5.40 -3.72
C PHE A 27 14.40 4.77 -4.39
N THR A 28 13.67 3.93 -3.63
CA THR A 28 12.46 3.25 -4.14
C THR A 28 11.34 4.26 -4.42
N CYS A 29 11.18 5.26 -3.55
CA CYS A 29 10.16 6.29 -3.72
C CYS A 29 10.43 7.14 -4.96
N VAL A 30 11.62 7.76 -5.05
CA VAL A 30 11.95 8.74 -6.09
C VAL A 30 12.11 8.08 -7.46
N LEU A 31 12.97 7.06 -7.57
CA LEU A 31 13.32 6.51 -8.87
C LEU A 31 12.30 5.50 -9.40
N SER A 32 11.70 4.68 -8.53
CA SER A 32 10.79 3.63 -9.00
C SER A 32 9.34 4.12 -9.13
N GLN A 33 8.83 4.88 -8.15
CA GLN A 33 7.39 5.13 -8.06
C GLN A 33 7.02 6.56 -8.46
N LEU A 34 7.70 7.55 -7.89
CA LEU A 34 7.35 8.96 -8.08
C LEU A 34 7.58 9.43 -9.51
N TRP A 35 8.69 9.06 -10.15
CA TRP A 35 8.97 9.49 -11.52
C TRP A 35 7.87 9.05 -12.50
N SER A 36 7.50 7.77 -12.42
CA SER A 36 6.38 7.19 -13.17
C SER A 36 5.05 7.90 -12.86
N GLN A 37 4.80 8.21 -11.59
CA GLN A 37 3.58 8.88 -11.14
C GLN A 37 3.49 10.33 -11.63
N VAL A 38 4.59 11.08 -11.59
CA VAL A 38 4.65 12.48 -12.06
C VAL A 38 4.44 12.54 -13.57
N ILE A 39 5.15 11.72 -14.34
CA ILE A 39 4.99 11.65 -15.80
C ILE A 39 3.54 11.25 -16.15
N ALA A 40 3.00 10.25 -15.47
CA ALA A 40 1.61 9.83 -15.67
C ALA A 40 0.60 10.93 -15.33
N THR A 41 0.87 11.82 -14.37
CA THR A 41 -0.05 12.94 -14.08
C THR A 41 0.00 14.08 -15.08
N HIS A 42 1.16 14.32 -15.71
CA HIS A 42 1.34 15.40 -16.68
C HIS A 42 1.01 14.98 -18.12
N SER A 43 1.43 13.77 -18.53
CA SER A 43 1.31 13.25 -19.89
C SER A 43 0.72 11.83 -19.88
N MET A 44 -0.53 11.71 -19.42
CA MET A 44 -1.22 10.41 -19.26
C MET A 44 -1.17 9.53 -20.51
N ILE A 45 -1.49 10.09 -21.69
CA ILE A 45 -1.56 9.34 -22.94
C ILE A 45 -0.16 8.89 -23.38
N ASP A 46 0.83 9.76 -23.31
CA ASP A 46 2.21 9.42 -23.70
C ASP A 46 2.82 8.38 -22.75
N TYR A 47 2.49 8.46 -21.46
CA TYR A 47 2.94 7.51 -20.45
C TYR A 47 2.44 6.07 -20.72
N ILE A 48 1.22 5.92 -21.25
CA ILE A 48 0.67 4.59 -21.59
C ILE A 48 1.00 4.15 -23.02
N ASN A 49 1.37 5.08 -23.90
CA ASN A 49 1.61 4.82 -25.32
C ASN A 49 3.05 4.33 -25.58
N ASN A 50 3.44 3.23 -24.95
CA ASN A 50 4.72 2.57 -25.20
C ASN A 50 4.66 1.06 -24.92
N TYR A 51 5.58 0.30 -25.52
CA TYR A 51 5.63 -1.15 -25.36
C TYR A 51 5.86 -1.62 -23.91
N PHE A 52 6.56 -0.81 -23.11
CA PHE A 52 6.80 -1.15 -21.72
C PHE A 52 5.52 -1.05 -20.88
N ALA A 53 4.69 -0.03 -21.10
CA ALA A 53 3.37 0.10 -20.49
C ALA A 53 2.42 -1.04 -20.92
N LEU A 54 2.51 -1.50 -22.17
CA LEU A 54 1.75 -2.67 -22.62
C LEU A 54 2.22 -3.96 -21.93
N PHE A 55 3.54 -4.14 -21.77
CA PHE A 55 4.11 -5.28 -21.05
C PHE A 55 3.68 -5.31 -19.57
N THR A 56 3.70 -4.16 -18.89
CA THR A 56 3.26 -4.08 -17.48
C THR A 56 1.77 -4.37 -17.36
N LEU A 57 0.94 -3.91 -18.30
CA LEU A 57 -0.48 -4.26 -18.36
C LEU A 57 -0.69 -5.77 -18.50
N TYR A 58 -0.01 -6.43 -19.45
CA TYR A 58 -0.14 -7.89 -19.60
C TYR A 58 0.33 -8.65 -18.37
N THR A 59 1.39 -8.19 -17.71
CA THR A 59 1.86 -8.76 -16.45
C THR A 59 0.78 -8.65 -15.36
N ALA A 60 0.15 -7.47 -15.23
CA ALA A 60 -0.96 -7.27 -14.31
C ALA A 60 -2.16 -8.17 -14.65
N MET A 61 -2.49 -8.33 -15.93
CA MET A 61 -3.55 -9.24 -16.39
C MET A 61 -3.24 -10.71 -16.09
N CYS A 62 -1.97 -11.13 -16.16
CA CYS A 62 -1.56 -12.48 -15.76
C CYS A 62 -1.73 -12.71 -14.25
N VAL A 63 -1.34 -11.74 -13.43
CA VAL A 63 -1.56 -11.79 -11.97
C VAL A 63 -3.05 -11.80 -11.66
N GLU A 64 -3.84 -11.00 -12.35
CA GLU A 64 -5.28 -10.98 -12.25
C GLU A 64 -5.90 -12.35 -12.63
N PHE A 65 -5.43 -12.94 -13.72
CA PHE A 65 -5.85 -14.28 -14.15
C PHE A 65 -5.54 -15.35 -13.09
N SER A 66 -4.37 -15.25 -12.43
CA SER A 66 -3.94 -16.21 -11.40
C SER A 66 -4.92 -16.35 -10.24
N GLY A 67 -5.72 -15.32 -9.95
CA GLY A 67 -6.71 -15.37 -8.88
C GLY A 67 -6.18 -14.97 -7.50
N VAL A 68 -4.88 -14.76 -7.32
CA VAL A 68 -4.28 -14.56 -5.97
C VAL A 68 -4.87 -13.36 -5.23
N MET A 69 -5.27 -12.29 -5.95
CA MET A 69 -5.83 -11.06 -5.37
C MET A 69 -7.36 -11.00 -5.38
N HIS A 70 -8.06 -12.08 -5.78
CA HIS A 70 -9.52 -12.04 -6.00
C HIS A 70 -10.38 -11.80 -4.75
N SER A 71 -9.84 -11.99 -3.54
CA SER A 71 -10.52 -11.60 -2.30
C SER A 71 -10.84 -10.10 -2.28
N ALA A 72 -10.09 -9.27 -3.00
CA ALA A 72 -10.38 -7.86 -3.16
C ALA A 72 -11.70 -7.60 -3.92
N TYR A 73 -12.09 -8.46 -4.87
CA TYR A 73 -13.41 -8.36 -5.52
C TYR A 73 -14.55 -8.72 -4.58
N LEU A 74 -14.33 -9.62 -3.63
CA LEU A 74 -15.34 -9.87 -2.60
C LEU A 74 -15.55 -8.59 -1.77
N VAL A 75 -14.46 -7.93 -1.36
CA VAL A 75 -14.54 -6.63 -0.67
C VAL A 75 -15.25 -5.61 -1.54
N GLN A 76 -14.93 -5.51 -2.84
CA GLN A 76 -15.62 -4.61 -3.77
C GLN A 76 -17.11 -4.88 -3.84
N ASN A 77 -17.53 -6.15 -3.96
CA ASN A 77 -18.95 -6.54 -3.99
C ASN A 77 -19.67 -6.16 -2.69
N ILE A 78 -19.04 -6.37 -1.54
CA ILE A 78 -19.57 -5.98 -0.23
C ILE A 78 -19.71 -4.45 -0.16
N MET A 79 -18.69 -3.70 -0.56
CA MET A 79 -18.72 -2.23 -0.56
C MET A 79 -19.77 -1.67 -1.54
N ALA A 80 -19.93 -2.29 -2.71
CA ALA A 80 -20.97 -1.94 -3.67
C ALA A 80 -22.37 -2.20 -3.09
N ALA A 81 -22.58 -3.35 -2.46
CA ALA A 81 -23.84 -3.69 -1.79
C ALA A 81 -24.18 -2.70 -0.65
N ILE A 82 -23.19 -2.31 0.17
CA ILE A 82 -23.39 -1.34 1.25
C ILE A 82 -23.65 0.07 0.70
N SER A 83 -22.96 0.46 -0.38
CA SER A 83 -23.11 1.79 -0.98
C SER A 83 -24.39 1.97 -1.80
N GLY A 84 -25.04 0.87 -2.18
CA GLY A 84 -26.20 0.86 -3.08
C GLY A 84 -25.88 1.30 -4.51
N LYS A 85 -24.59 1.45 -4.87
CA LYS A 85 -24.16 1.83 -6.22
C LYS A 85 -23.77 0.58 -6.99
N PRO A 86 -24.40 0.30 -8.15
CA PRO A 86 -24.05 -0.87 -8.95
C PRO A 86 -22.62 -0.74 -9.47
N ILE A 87 -21.90 -1.87 -9.52
CA ILE A 87 -20.59 -1.94 -10.17
C ILE A 87 -20.83 -1.75 -11.66
N ILE A 88 -20.41 -0.60 -12.20
CA ILE A 88 -20.48 -0.33 -13.64
C ILE A 88 -19.38 -1.15 -14.30
N SER A 89 -19.74 -2.29 -14.88
CA SER A 89 -18.86 -3.13 -15.68
C SER A 89 -19.36 -3.15 -17.12
N ASN A 90 -18.43 -3.07 -18.07
CA ASN A 90 -18.71 -3.29 -19.49
C ASN A 90 -18.63 -4.78 -19.88
N GLU A 91 -18.35 -5.67 -18.92
CA GLU A 91 -18.31 -7.11 -19.16
C GLU A 91 -19.72 -7.73 -19.13
N GLU A 92 -19.92 -8.75 -19.95
CA GLU A 92 -21.16 -9.53 -19.92
C GLU A 92 -21.39 -10.17 -18.54
N PRO A 93 -22.65 -10.33 -18.10
CA PRO A 93 -22.96 -10.99 -16.84
C PRO A 93 -22.29 -12.37 -16.77
N LYS A 94 -21.50 -12.60 -15.72
CA LYS A 94 -20.81 -13.89 -15.50
C LYS A 94 -21.85 -15.00 -15.35
N THR A 95 -21.94 -15.89 -16.33
CA THR A 95 -22.89 -17.03 -16.33
C THR A 95 -22.17 -18.38 -16.36
N GLY A 96 -22.81 -19.41 -15.81
CA GLY A 96 -22.34 -20.81 -15.89
C GLY A 96 -20.93 -21.03 -15.33
N PHE A 97 -20.04 -21.59 -16.18
CA PHE A 97 -18.67 -21.94 -15.80
C PHE A 97 -17.84 -20.72 -15.39
N THR A 98 -18.02 -19.57 -16.05
CA THR A 98 -17.31 -18.32 -15.73
C THR A 98 -17.64 -17.82 -14.33
N PHE A 99 -18.90 -17.99 -13.89
CA PHE A 99 -19.31 -17.64 -12.53
C PHE A 99 -18.66 -18.56 -11.48
N ALA A 100 -18.71 -19.88 -11.72
CA ALA A 100 -18.08 -20.85 -10.82
C ALA A 100 -16.57 -20.66 -10.72
N PHE A 101 -15.89 -20.44 -11.86
CA PHE A 101 -14.46 -20.17 -11.92
C PHE A 101 -14.06 -18.88 -11.18
N PHE A 102 -14.88 -17.83 -11.30
CA PHE A 102 -14.68 -16.60 -10.53
C PHE A 102 -14.74 -16.85 -9.02
N TRP A 103 -15.79 -17.49 -8.52
CA TRP A 103 -15.95 -17.74 -7.09
C TRP A 103 -14.94 -18.74 -6.54
N ALA A 104 -14.50 -19.72 -7.33
CA ALA A 104 -13.41 -20.63 -6.95
C ALA A 104 -12.11 -19.86 -6.70
N ARG A 105 -11.75 -18.90 -7.57
CA ARG A 105 -10.58 -18.03 -7.39
C ARG A 105 -10.73 -17.09 -6.18
N VAL A 106 -11.93 -16.57 -5.93
CA VAL A 106 -12.22 -15.78 -4.72
C VAL A 106 -11.99 -16.61 -3.46
N LEU A 107 -12.50 -17.85 -3.41
CA LEU A 107 -12.31 -18.75 -2.27
C LEU A 107 -10.83 -19.09 -2.06
N MET A 108 -10.11 -19.41 -3.14
CA MET A 108 -8.67 -19.65 -3.09
C MET A 108 -7.91 -18.43 -2.55
N SER A 109 -8.21 -17.22 -3.04
CA SER A 109 -7.59 -15.99 -2.56
C SER A 109 -7.86 -15.72 -1.08
N LEU A 110 -9.09 -15.96 -0.61
CA LEU A 110 -9.42 -15.86 0.82
C LEU A 110 -8.66 -16.87 1.67
N ALA A 111 -8.52 -18.10 1.19
CA ALA A 111 -7.73 -19.13 1.87
C ALA A 111 -6.26 -18.70 1.99
N ILE A 112 -5.65 -18.23 0.88
CA ILE A 112 -4.27 -17.72 0.87
C ILE A 112 -4.14 -16.54 1.84
N LEU A 113 -5.03 -15.56 1.78
CA LEU A 113 -4.99 -14.38 2.66
C LEU A 113 -5.11 -14.78 4.14
N SER A 114 -6.04 -15.66 4.48
CA SER A 114 -6.24 -16.15 5.85
C SER A 114 -5.00 -16.90 6.37
N PHE A 115 -4.37 -17.72 5.52
CA PHE A 115 -3.14 -18.41 5.84
C PHE A 115 -1.97 -17.44 6.05
N CYS A 116 -1.78 -16.47 5.15
CA CYS A 116 -0.76 -15.44 5.30
C CYS A 116 -0.96 -14.66 6.61
N MET A 117 -2.20 -14.29 6.93
CA MET A 117 -2.54 -13.57 8.15
C MET A 117 -2.21 -14.42 9.40
N ALA A 118 -2.54 -15.72 9.39
CA ALA A 118 -2.23 -16.63 10.48
C ALA A 118 -0.71 -16.76 10.70
N VAL A 119 0.07 -16.95 9.63
CA VAL A 119 1.54 -17.01 9.67
C VAL A 119 2.13 -15.75 10.29
N VAL A 120 1.70 -14.56 9.81
CA VAL A 120 2.20 -13.28 10.31
C VAL A 120 1.82 -13.06 11.78
N MET A 121 0.58 -13.35 12.18
CA MET A 121 0.17 -13.16 13.58
C MET A 121 0.93 -14.10 14.52
N VAL A 122 1.09 -15.38 14.18
CA VAL A 122 1.84 -16.33 15.01
C VAL A 122 3.30 -15.88 15.14
N ALA A 123 3.94 -15.49 14.04
CA ALA A 123 5.31 -14.99 14.08
C ALA A 123 5.45 -13.71 14.92
N LEU A 124 4.49 -12.78 14.80
CA LEU A 124 4.48 -11.54 15.59
C LEU A 124 4.31 -11.81 17.08
N PHE A 125 3.39 -12.70 17.46
CA PHE A 125 3.16 -13.03 18.88
C PHE A 125 4.32 -13.80 19.51
N ASN A 126 5.00 -14.65 18.73
CA ASN A 126 6.18 -15.39 19.19
C ASN A 126 7.45 -14.53 19.20
N GLY A 127 7.47 -13.40 18.49
CA GLY A 127 8.66 -12.56 18.36
C GLY A 127 9.66 -13.06 17.31
N ASP A 128 9.24 -13.96 16.41
CA ASP A 128 10.06 -14.59 15.38
C ASP A 128 10.19 -13.73 14.11
N THR A 129 10.09 -12.41 14.25
CA THR A 129 10.12 -11.47 13.11
C THR A 129 11.44 -10.73 13.02
N MET A 130 11.79 -10.28 11.82
CA MET A 130 13.02 -9.52 11.57
C MET A 130 13.09 -8.25 12.43
N VAL A 131 11.96 -7.59 12.67
CA VAL A 131 11.91 -6.38 13.50
C VAL A 131 12.19 -6.69 14.99
N SER A 132 11.67 -7.81 15.51
CA SER A 132 11.88 -8.22 16.90
C SER A 132 13.33 -8.60 17.17
N VAL A 133 14.01 -9.22 16.19
CA VAL A 133 15.43 -9.56 16.31
C VAL A 133 16.33 -8.35 16.11
N LYS A 134 15.98 -7.44 15.19
CA LYS A 134 16.77 -6.23 14.92
C LYS A 134 16.65 -5.20 16.04
N TYR A 135 15.47 -5.05 16.64
CA TYR A 135 15.18 -4.08 17.69
C TYR A 135 14.63 -4.78 18.94
N PRO A 136 15.49 -5.22 19.87
CA PRO A 136 15.07 -5.95 21.07
C PRO A 136 14.13 -5.17 21.99
N THR A 137 14.07 -3.85 21.86
CA THR A 137 13.17 -2.97 22.62
C THR A 137 11.71 -3.09 22.17
N ILE A 138 11.46 -3.63 20.97
CA ILE A 138 10.11 -3.79 20.43
C ILE A 138 9.51 -5.10 20.96
N THR A 139 8.59 -4.97 21.91
CA THR A 139 7.85 -6.11 22.45
C THR A 139 6.84 -6.66 21.43
N PRO A 140 6.49 -7.97 21.49
CA PRO A 140 5.49 -8.55 20.58
C PRO A 140 4.16 -7.77 20.51
N PRO A 141 3.57 -7.30 21.63
CA PRO A 141 2.36 -6.47 21.57
C PRO A 141 2.56 -5.15 20.82
N LEU A 142 3.72 -4.51 20.96
CA LEU A 142 4.05 -3.29 20.24
C LEU A 142 4.21 -3.55 18.74
N ALA A 143 4.82 -4.67 18.35
CA ALA A 143 4.96 -5.06 16.94
C ALA A 143 3.59 -5.28 16.28
N VAL A 144 2.65 -5.93 16.97
CA VAL A 144 1.27 -6.12 16.50
C VAL A 144 0.54 -4.77 16.35
N PHE A 145 0.69 -3.87 17.34
CA PHE A 145 0.12 -2.53 17.23
C PHE A 145 0.70 -1.77 16.03
N MET A 146 2.03 -1.76 15.87
CA MET A 146 2.72 -1.11 14.75
C MET A 146 2.26 -1.69 13.41
N PHE A 147 2.09 -3.01 13.32
CA PHE A 147 1.57 -3.67 12.13
C PHE A 147 0.22 -3.07 11.70
N PHE A 148 -0.78 -3.07 12.58
CA PHE A 148 -2.10 -2.51 12.24
C PHE A 148 -2.08 -1.00 12.04
N PHE A 149 -1.26 -0.28 12.80
CA PHE A 149 -1.11 1.17 12.68
C PHE A 149 -0.57 1.55 11.29
N PHE A 150 0.55 0.98 10.85
CA PHE A 150 1.13 1.29 9.54
C PHE A 150 0.25 0.77 8.40
N MET A 151 -0.40 -0.38 8.55
CA MET A 151 -1.41 -0.86 7.59
C MET A 151 -2.57 0.13 7.44
N GLY A 152 -3.04 0.72 8.55
CA GLY A 152 -4.08 1.76 8.54
C GLY A 152 -3.64 3.06 7.88
N ILE A 153 -2.40 3.52 8.15
CA ILE A 153 -1.84 4.72 7.50
C ILE A 153 -1.73 4.51 5.99
N VAL A 154 -1.17 3.38 5.54
CA VAL A 154 -1.09 3.03 4.11
C VAL A 154 -2.48 3.03 3.49
N GLY A 155 -3.45 2.38 4.13
CA GLY A 155 -4.82 2.31 3.63
C GLY A 155 -5.50 3.65 3.50
N CYS A 156 -5.35 4.52 4.51
CA CYS A 156 -5.84 5.88 4.39
C CYS A 156 -5.18 6.61 3.21
N LEU A 157 -3.86 6.57 3.06
CA LEU A 157 -3.16 7.31 2.00
C LEU A 157 -3.44 6.78 0.58
N GLU A 158 -3.58 5.47 0.41
CA GLU A 158 -3.96 4.83 -0.85
C GLU A 158 -5.43 5.10 -1.20
N GLY A 159 -6.33 4.96 -0.23
CA GLY A 159 -7.75 5.29 -0.39
C GLY A 159 -7.96 6.77 -0.71
N MET A 160 -7.24 7.67 -0.03
CA MET A 160 -7.31 9.12 -0.25
C MET A 160 -6.97 9.51 -1.69
N GLN A 161 -5.96 8.89 -2.30
CA GLN A 161 -5.62 9.15 -3.70
C GLN A 161 -6.82 8.91 -4.63
N VAL A 162 -7.49 7.76 -4.48
CA VAL A 162 -8.67 7.40 -5.29
C VAL A 162 -9.85 8.31 -4.97
N ALA A 163 -10.10 8.62 -3.70
CA ALA A 163 -11.14 9.56 -3.29
C ALA A 163 -10.92 10.94 -3.91
N PHE A 164 -9.70 11.46 -3.86
CA PHE A 164 -9.35 12.76 -4.40
C PHE A 164 -9.51 12.81 -5.92
N PHE A 165 -9.09 11.79 -6.67
CA PHE A 165 -9.36 11.68 -8.11
C PHE A 165 -10.85 11.66 -8.44
N THR A 166 -11.65 10.97 -7.61
CA THR A 166 -13.09 10.89 -7.81
C THR A 166 -13.78 12.23 -7.52
N VAL A 167 -13.38 12.90 -6.43
CA VAL A 167 -13.89 14.22 -6.04
C VAL A 167 -13.47 15.31 -7.04
N ALA A 168 -12.30 15.19 -7.68
CA ALA A 168 -11.85 16.13 -8.71
C ALA A 168 -12.80 16.20 -9.91
N LYS A 169 -13.56 15.13 -10.18
CA LYS A 169 -14.56 15.06 -11.26
C LYS A 169 -15.91 15.70 -10.89
N LEU A 170 -16.13 16.00 -9.60
CA LEU A 170 -17.39 16.59 -9.12
C LEU A 170 -17.35 18.13 -9.20
N PRO A 171 -18.50 18.81 -9.39
CA PRO A 171 -18.59 20.26 -9.23
C PRO A 171 -18.20 20.71 -7.82
N MET A 172 -17.61 21.91 -7.68
CA MET A 172 -17.04 22.41 -6.42
C MET A 172 -18.03 22.41 -5.25
N GLU A 173 -19.31 22.69 -5.51
CA GLU A 173 -20.37 22.74 -4.49
C GLU A 173 -20.67 21.38 -3.85
N GLN A 174 -20.35 20.28 -4.54
CA GLN A 174 -20.57 18.91 -4.07
C GLN A 174 -19.33 18.31 -3.39
N ARG A 175 -18.22 19.07 -3.30
CA ARG A 175 -16.94 18.61 -2.74
C ARG A 175 -16.93 18.80 -1.22
N GLY A 176 -17.56 17.84 -0.54
CA GLY A 176 -17.58 17.76 0.92
C GLY A 176 -18.82 18.43 1.54
N THR A 177 -19.36 17.78 2.57
CA THR A 177 -20.60 18.22 3.22
C THR A 177 -20.35 18.85 4.60
N ASN A 178 -19.27 18.44 5.27
CA ASN A 178 -18.89 18.96 6.59
C ASN A 178 -17.70 19.94 6.49
N TRP A 179 -17.34 20.53 7.63
CA TRP A 179 -16.22 21.49 7.71
C TRP A 179 -14.90 20.90 7.19
N PHE A 180 -14.56 19.66 7.61
CA PHE A 180 -13.34 18.98 7.18
C PHE A 180 -13.32 18.70 5.68
N GLY A 181 -14.44 18.27 5.09
CA GLY A 181 -14.54 17.98 3.66
C GLY A 181 -14.44 19.23 2.81
N LYS A 182 -15.07 20.33 3.23
CA LYS A 182 -14.93 21.63 2.54
C LYS A 182 -13.51 22.15 2.64
N LYS A 183 -12.88 22.11 3.82
CA LYS A 183 -11.48 22.55 4.02
C LYS A 183 -10.48 21.69 3.27
N THR A 184 -10.65 20.38 3.30
CA THR A 184 -9.80 19.44 2.54
C THR A 184 -9.92 19.72 1.04
N SER A 185 -11.13 19.94 0.52
CA SER A 185 -11.34 20.28 -0.89
C SER A 185 -10.74 21.64 -1.25
N GLU A 186 -10.93 22.65 -0.40
CA GLU A 186 -10.36 23.99 -0.59
C GLU A 186 -8.84 23.93 -0.69
N ILE A 187 -8.17 23.23 0.22
CA ILE A 187 -6.71 23.08 0.22
C ILE A 187 -6.23 22.24 -0.96
N LEU A 188 -6.88 21.12 -1.23
CA LEU A 188 -6.48 20.19 -2.29
C LEU A 188 -6.51 20.84 -3.68
N PHE A 189 -7.49 21.70 -3.95
CA PHE A 189 -7.63 22.40 -5.22
C PHE A 189 -7.08 23.84 -5.21
N ALA A 190 -6.49 24.29 -4.12
CA ALA A 190 -5.84 25.61 -4.04
C ALA A 190 -4.61 25.70 -4.96
N GLY A 191 -4.20 26.94 -5.26
CA GLY A 191 -2.95 27.23 -5.97
C GLY A 191 -2.95 26.74 -7.42
N ASN A 192 -4.03 27.01 -8.18
CA ASN A 192 -4.22 26.52 -9.56
C ASN A 192 -4.12 24.99 -9.71
N GLY A 193 -4.48 24.25 -8.66
CA GLY A 193 -4.43 22.78 -8.67
C GLY A 193 -3.03 22.19 -8.42
N ARG A 194 -2.02 22.99 -8.05
CA ARG A 194 -0.67 22.51 -7.72
C ARG A 194 -0.65 21.57 -6.51
N ASN A 195 -1.54 21.76 -5.55
CA ASN A 195 -1.58 20.96 -4.32
C ASN A 195 -2.03 19.51 -4.56
N PHE A 196 -2.76 19.22 -5.64
CA PHE A 196 -3.20 17.87 -5.95
C PHE A 196 -2.02 16.97 -6.39
N PRO A 197 -1.21 17.35 -7.41
CA PRO A 197 0.07 16.70 -7.68
C PRO A 197 1.04 16.73 -6.49
N GLY A 198 1.10 17.84 -5.74
CA GLY A 198 1.93 17.94 -4.54
C GLY A 198 1.58 16.89 -3.48
N PHE A 199 0.29 16.67 -3.21
CA PHE A 199 -0.18 15.58 -2.34
C PHE A 199 0.22 14.20 -2.89
N MET A 200 0.07 13.98 -4.20
CA MET A 200 0.40 12.73 -4.85
C MET A 200 1.88 12.34 -4.66
N ILE A 201 2.78 13.32 -4.67
CA ILE A 201 4.21 13.13 -4.41
C ILE A 201 4.48 13.02 -2.91
N GLY A 202 3.98 13.97 -2.12
CA GLY A 202 4.23 14.07 -0.69
C GLY A 202 3.75 12.84 0.11
N ARG A 203 2.63 12.24 -0.29
CA ARG A 203 2.13 11.01 0.35
C ARG A 203 3.04 9.82 0.08
N GLN A 204 3.74 9.78 -1.05
CA GLN A 204 4.40 8.56 -1.53
C GLN A 204 5.55 8.16 -0.61
N LEU A 205 6.27 9.12 -0.05
CA LEU A 205 7.33 8.86 0.92
C LEU A 205 6.79 8.15 2.17
N THR A 206 5.62 8.58 2.65
CA THR A 206 4.95 7.95 3.81
C THR A 206 4.44 6.57 3.46
N VAL A 207 3.84 6.40 2.27
CA VAL A 207 3.35 5.11 1.78
C VAL A 207 4.50 4.10 1.68
N VAL A 208 5.57 4.45 0.96
CA VAL A 208 6.74 3.59 0.77
C VAL A 208 7.41 3.29 2.11
N GLY A 209 7.66 4.31 2.94
CA GLY A 209 8.26 4.11 4.27
C GLY A 209 7.42 3.19 5.16
N SER A 210 6.10 3.31 5.09
CA SER A 210 5.19 2.42 5.82
C SER A 210 5.20 1.00 5.27
N PHE A 211 5.20 0.79 3.95
CA PHE A 211 5.32 -0.54 3.35
C PHE A 211 6.65 -1.23 3.69
N PHE A 212 7.77 -0.49 3.68
CA PHE A 212 9.07 -1.03 4.11
C PHE A 212 9.03 -1.44 5.59
N THR A 213 8.41 -0.60 6.44
CA THR A 213 8.26 -0.87 7.86
C THR A 213 7.40 -2.11 8.10
N VAL A 214 6.25 -2.23 7.41
CA VAL A 214 5.40 -3.43 7.50
C VAL A 214 6.10 -4.66 6.92
N GLY A 215 6.89 -4.52 5.86
CA GLY A 215 7.72 -5.59 5.32
C GLY A 215 8.73 -6.11 6.35
N ALA A 216 9.39 -5.20 7.09
CA ALA A 216 10.29 -5.57 8.18
C ALA A 216 9.56 -6.21 9.38
N ILE A 217 8.35 -5.73 9.70
CA ILE A 217 7.51 -6.28 10.78
C ILE A 217 7.00 -7.69 10.41
N THR A 218 6.63 -7.90 9.15
CA THR A 218 6.07 -9.17 8.68
C THR A 218 7.12 -10.20 8.27
N GLY A 219 8.36 -9.77 7.99
CA GLY A 219 9.46 -10.66 7.62
C GLY A 219 9.77 -11.67 8.71
N LEU A 220 9.76 -12.96 8.36
CA LEU A 220 10.03 -14.06 9.28
C LEU A 220 11.53 -14.25 9.48
N ASN A 221 11.92 -14.55 10.70
CA ASN A 221 13.30 -14.89 11.07
C ASN A 221 13.38 -16.24 11.79
N ILE A 222 12.77 -17.27 11.18
CA ILE A 222 12.78 -18.64 11.70
C ILE A 222 13.83 -19.44 10.92
N LYS A 223 14.81 -20.02 11.61
CA LYS A 223 15.84 -20.84 10.96
C LYS A 223 15.30 -22.25 10.66
N PRO A 224 15.26 -22.67 9.38
CA PRO A 224 14.87 -24.04 9.03
C PRO A 224 15.83 -25.06 9.66
N GLY A 225 15.33 -26.23 10.06
CA GLY A 225 16.13 -27.33 10.62
C GLY A 225 16.37 -27.27 12.13
N GLU A 226 15.92 -26.23 12.83
CA GLU A 226 16.02 -26.11 14.29
C GLU A 226 14.78 -26.65 15.04
N GLY A 227 13.83 -27.27 14.33
CA GLY A 227 12.61 -27.85 14.91
C GLY A 227 11.52 -26.85 15.30
N ASN A 228 11.77 -25.55 15.11
CA ASN A 228 10.86 -24.45 15.45
C ASN A 228 10.09 -23.90 14.23
N ASN A 229 9.88 -24.73 13.21
CA ASN A 229 9.16 -24.31 12.00
C ASN A 229 7.71 -23.94 12.33
N ILE A 230 7.21 -22.89 11.69
CA ILE A 230 5.85 -22.40 11.96
C ILE A 230 4.84 -23.48 11.57
N PHE A 231 3.90 -23.79 12.47
CA PHE A 231 2.93 -24.88 12.30
C PHE A 231 3.54 -26.28 12.07
N GLY A 232 4.81 -26.50 12.40
CA GLY A 232 5.47 -27.81 12.21
C GLY A 232 5.65 -28.22 10.74
N ILE A 233 5.69 -27.26 9.82
CA ILE A 233 5.90 -27.51 8.39
C ILE A 233 7.33 -27.99 8.09
N SER A 234 7.55 -28.49 6.87
CA SER A 234 8.88 -28.90 6.40
C SER A 234 9.85 -27.72 6.28
N ASP A 235 11.15 -28.00 6.39
CA ASP A 235 12.20 -26.98 6.29
C ASP A 235 12.18 -26.22 4.95
N SER A 236 11.85 -26.91 3.85
CA SER A 236 11.70 -26.29 2.53
C SER A 236 10.53 -25.31 2.48
N ALA A 237 9.42 -25.63 3.14
CA ALA A 237 8.27 -24.75 3.22
C ALA A 237 8.57 -23.55 4.12
N GLN A 238 9.29 -23.74 5.24
CA GLN A 238 9.74 -22.63 6.09
C GLN A 238 10.69 -21.70 5.34
N ALA A 239 11.64 -22.24 4.56
CA ALA A 239 12.52 -21.43 3.72
C ALA A 239 11.74 -20.60 2.70
N PHE A 240 10.68 -21.17 2.13
CA PHE A 240 9.78 -20.43 1.23
C PHE A 240 9.02 -19.31 1.95
N LEU A 241 8.49 -19.57 3.16
CA LEU A 241 7.82 -18.54 3.95
C LEU A 241 8.77 -17.39 4.31
N ASN A 242 10.03 -17.69 4.61
CA ASN A 242 11.03 -16.67 4.94
C ASN A 242 11.31 -15.67 3.80
N PHE A 243 10.88 -15.94 2.55
CA PHE A 243 10.94 -14.94 1.47
C PHE A 243 10.02 -13.74 1.68
N GLY A 244 9.03 -13.82 2.59
CA GLY A 244 8.21 -12.67 2.97
C GLY A 244 6.98 -12.41 2.09
N PHE A 245 6.65 -13.31 1.15
CA PHE A 245 5.50 -13.14 0.25
C PHE A 245 4.16 -12.92 0.97
N HIS A 246 3.99 -13.49 2.17
CA HIS A 246 2.79 -13.29 2.99
C HIS A 246 2.58 -11.82 3.36
N GLY A 247 3.65 -11.08 3.69
CA GLY A 247 3.59 -9.65 3.99
C GLY A 247 3.15 -8.84 2.77
N ALA A 248 3.66 -9.18 1.59
CA ALA A 248 3.27 -8.54 0.33
C ALA A 248 1.78 -8.79 0.00
N VAL A 249 1.29 -10.04 0.16
CA VAL A 249 -0.12 -10.38 -0.10
C VAL A 249 -1.06 -9.63 0.85
N ILE A 250 -0.76 -9.65 2.15
CA ILE A 250 -1.58 -8.96 3.17
C ILE A 250 -1.61 -7.46 2.91
N THR A 251 -0.45 -6.86 2.70
CA THR A 251 -0.35 -5.40 2.51
C THR A 251 -1.05 -4.95 1.22
N THR A 252 -0.91 -5.72 0.13
CA THR A 252 -1.59 -5.46 -1.15
C THR A 252 -3.12 -5.51 -1.00
N ILE A 253 -3.65 -6.58 -0.40
CA ILE A 253 -5.11 -6.77 -0.33
C ILE A 253 -5.73 -5.88 0.77
N LEU A 254 -5.24 -5.99 2.00
CA LEU A 254 -5.86 -5.35 3.18
C LEU A 254 -5.43 -3.91 3.39
N ALA A 255 -4.14 -3.59 3.18
CA ALA A 255 -3.67 -2.21 3.35
C ALA A 255 -3.98 -1.35 2.14
N SER A 256 -3.88 -1.86 0.92
CA SER A 256 -4.03 -1.03 -0.29
C SER A 256 -5.41 -1.18 -0.93
N ILE A 257 -5.67 -2.31 -1.60
CA ILE A 257 -6.83 -2.45 -2.51
C ILE A 257 -8.18 -2.30 -1.77
N THR A 258 -8.31 -2.86 -0.56
CA THR A 258 -9.53 -2.74 0.26
C THR A 258 -9.91 -1.27 0.49
N TRP A 259 -8.94 -0.43 0.82
CA TRP A 259 -9.17 0.99 1.08
C TRP A 259 -9.41 1.79 -0.20
N GLN A 260 -8.73 1.45 -1.30
CA GLN A 260 -9.01 2.03 -2.61
C GLN A 260 -10.46 1.78 -3.05
N TYR A 261 -10.96 0.55 -2.87
CA TYR A 261 -12.36 0.24 -3.15
C TYR A 261 -13.33 0.97 -2.22
N ALA A 262 -13.07 0.98 -0.92
CA ALA A 262 -13.92 1.71 0.04
C ALA A 262 -13.99 3.21 -0.31
N ALA A 263 -12.86 3.83 -0.65
CA ALA A 263 -12.77 5.22 -1.08
C ALA A 263 -13.49 5.49 -2.41
N SER A 264 -13.42 4.55 -3.37
CA SER A 264 -14.15 4.67 -4.64
C SER A 264 -15.67 4.59 -4.47
N ALA A 265 -16.15 3.78 -3.51
CA ALA A 265 -17.57 3.64 -3.21
C ALA A 265 -18.11 4.86 -2.44
N PHE A 266 -17.33 5.37 -1.49
CA PHE A 266 -17.71 6.48 -0.58
C PHE A 266 -16.72 7.66 -0.61
N PRO A 267 -16.50 8.31 -1.77
CA PRO A 267 -15.47 9.35 -1.91
C PRO A 267 -15.75 10.59 -1.05
N ILE A 268 -17.03 10.96 -0.86
CA ILE A 268 -17.43 12.08 0.01
C ILE A 268 -17.24 11.74 1.49
N ALA A 269 -17.47 10.49 1.89
CA ALA A 269 -17.20 10.08 3.28
C ALA A 269 -15.69 10.12 3.57
N ALA A 270 -14.86 9.71 2.61
CA ALA A 270 -13.41 9.78 2.71
C ALA A 270 -12.91 11.23 2.87
N ILE A 271 -13.40 12.18 2.07
CA ILE A 271 -12.94 13.58 2.17
C ILE A 271 -13.43 14.29 3.44
N ASN A 272 -14.60 13.88 3.96
CA ASN A 272 -15.18 14.43 5.18
C ASN A 272 -14.48 13.95 6.47
N ASN A 273 -13.58 12.97 6.39
CA ASN A 273 -12.93 12.38 7.54
C ASN A 273 -11.79 13.29 8.06
N PRO A 274 -11.70 13.58 9.37
CA PRO A 274 -10.61 14.39 9.94
C PRO A 274 -9.21 13.78 9.72
N ILE A 275 -9.10 12.46 9.65
CA ILE A 275 -7.82 11.77 9.36
C ILE A 275 -7.31 12.16 7.97
N THR A 276 -8.19 12.24 6.98
CA THR A 276 -7.88 12.66 5.62
C THR A 276 -7.31 14.07 5.59
N TYR A 277 -7.87 14.98 6.37
CA TYR A 277 -7.36 16.35 6.49
C TYR A 277 -5.93 16.37 7.06
N VAL A 278 -5.71 15.67 8.18
CA VAL A 278 -4.38 15.62 8.83
C VAL A 278 -3.33 15.02 7.91
N LEU A 279 -3.65 13.91 7.24
CA LEU A 279 -2.75 13.24 6.30
C LEU A 279 -2.49 14.08 5.05
N LEU A 280 -3.46 14.85 4.56
CA LEU A 280 -3.26 15.80 3.47
C LEU A 280 -2.23 16.88 3.85
N ILE A 281 -2.39 17.50 5.02
CA ILE A 281 -1.44 18.52 5.49
C ILE A 281 -0.06 17.91 5.68
N PHE A 282 0.03 16.73 6.30
CA PHE A 282 1.30 16.04 6.48
C PHE A 282 2.01 15.74 5.15
N ALA A 283 1.27 15.24 4.15
CA ALA A 283 1.81 14.98 2.82
C ALA A 283 2.30 16.27 2.14
N LEU A 284 1.55 17.37 2.23
CA LEU A 284 1.98 18.67 1.67
C LEU A 284 3.21 19.23 2.41
N CYS A 285 3.29 19.05 3.74
CA CYS A 285 4.49 19.41 4.49
C CYS A 285 5.70 18.59 4.06
N LEU A 286 5.53 17.28 3.82
CA LEU A 286 6.59 16.43 3.32
C LEU A 286 7.04 16.83 1.91
N GLU A 287 6.11 17.17 1.00
CA GLU A 287 6.46 17.73 -0.31
C GLU A 287 7.27 19.04 -0.16
N GLY A 288 6.84 19.91 0.76
CA GLY A 288 7.52 21.16 1.08
C GLY A 288 8.95 21.00 1.64
N THR A 289 9.32 19.84 2.18
CA THR A 289 10.71 19.57 2.61
C THR A 289 11.69 19.43 1.44
N GLY A 290 11.18 19.18 0.24
CA GLY A 290 11.98 19.00 -0.97
C GLY A 290 12.73 17.68 -1.08
N ILE A 291 12.57 16.74 -0.14
CA ILE A 291 13.21 15.41 -0.18
C ILE A 291 12.85 14.66 -1.48
N CYS A 292 11.62 14.83 -1.95
CA CYS A 292 11.12 14.21 -3.17
C CYS A 292 11.18 15.16 -4.39
N SER A 293 11.85 16.32 -4.29
CA SER A 293 11.86 17.31 -5.39
C SER A 293 12.54 16.80 -6.65
N ALA A 294 13.46 15.83 -6.53
CA ALA A 294 14.08 15.18 -7.67
C ALA A 294 13.06 14.46 -8.58
N ALA A 295 11.87 14.10 -8.07
CA ALA A 295 10.82 13.50 -8.89
C ALA A 295 10.12 14.50 -9.83
N TRP A 296 10.28 15.81 -9.61
CA TRP A 296 9.76 16.86 -10.49
C TRP A 296 10.67 17.15 -11.69
N VAL A 297 11.88 16.57 -11.71
CA VAL A 297 12.91 16.79 -12.75
C VAL A 297 12.87 15.64 -13.75
#